data_AF-A0A146KJ99-F1
#
_entry.id   AF-A0A146KJ99-F1
#
_cell.length_a   1.000
_cell.length_b   1.000
_cell.length_c   1.000
_cell.angle_alpha   90.00
_cell.angle_beta   90.00
_cell.angle_gamma   90.00
#
_symmetry.space_group_name_H-M   'P 1'
#
loop_
_entity.id
_entity.type
_entity.pdbx_description
1 polymer ?
#
loop_
_entity_poly.entity_id
_entity_poly.type
_entity_poly.pdbx_seq_one_letter_code
_entity_poly.pdbx_strand_id
1 'polypeptide(L)'
;PVDAKLSCSLLFVHCPQLRKVNQSAFQGFYCLKQFFSNKLKIVQQNAFFGCSSLENINLSKIQVLSEGSFAFCQNLVKLQFDELQEIPKCCFQGCNGLKLLIAPKVETVHYRAFDECQRPNIVALKLKSGAQYSVTGGKIQEVMVGHGYTERKKLLQKIRKMKKCFKLVQQLREVFE
;
A
#
# COMPACT_ATOMS: atom_id res chain seq x y z
N PRO A 1 -9.25 25.35 -10.27
CA PRO A 1 -8.20 25.71 -9.30
C PRO A 1 -8.72 25.51 -7.88
N VAL A 2 -8.16 24.55 -7.14
CA VAL A 2 -8.45 24.42 -5.71
C VAL A 2 -7.77 25.60 -5.01
N ASP A 3 -8.47 26.31 -4.14
CA ASP A 3 -7.97 27.54 -3.52
C ASP A 3 -6.57 27.33 -2.92
N ALA A 4 -5.58 28.09 -3.38
CA ALA A 4 -4.18 27.97 -2.92
C ALA A 4 -4.03 28.19 -1.40
N LYS A 5 -5.04 28.81 -0.76
CA LYS A 5 -5.12 28.99 0.69
C LYS A 5 -5.55 27.72 1.43
N LEU A 6 -6.39 26.89 0.79
CA LEU A 6 -6.81 25.57 1.29
C LEU A 6 -5.70 24.54 1.17
N SER A 7 -4.90 24.56 0.10
CA SER A 7 -3.81 23.60 -0.11
C SER A 7 -2.70 23.66 0.96
N CYS A 8 -2.51 24.82 1.58
CA CYS A 8 -1.51 25.03 2.64
C CYS A 8 -2.06 24.93 4.07
N SER A 9 -3.37 24.67 4.25
CA SER A 9 -4.01 24.60 5.57
C SER A 9 -4.75 23.29 5.85
N LEU A 10 -5.11 22.54 4.81
CA LEU A 10 -5.84 21.29 4.98
C LEU A 10 -4.90 20.16 5.44
N LEU A 11 -5.04 19.77 6.72
CA LEU A 11 -4.22 18.72 7.34
C LEU A 11 -4.81 17.32 7.20
N PHE A 12 -6.15 17.20 7.17
CA PHE A 12 -6.84 15.91 7.21
C PHE A 12 -8.07 15.93 6.30
N VAL A 13 -8.34 14.82 5.62
CA VAL A 13 -9.56 14.61 4.83
C VAL A 13 -10.26 13.34 5.29
N HIS A 14 -11.55 13.44 5.59
CA HIS A 14 -12.38 12.30 6.00
C HIS A 14 -13.57 12.14 5.06
N CYS A 15 -13.50 11.17 4.15
CA CYS A 15 -14.55 10.88 3.16
C CYS A 15 -14.76 9.36 3.04
N PRO A 16 -15.46 8.71 4.00
CA PRO A 16 -15.51 7.25 4.11
C PRO A 16 -16.14 6.54 2.90
N GLN A 17 -17.00 7.23 2.15
CA GLN A 17 -17.72 6.68 1.00
C GLN A 17 -17.09 7.03 -0.35
N LEU A 18 -16.01 7.81 -0.38
CA LEU A 18 -15.41 8.29 -1.63
C LEU A 18 -14.81 7.13 -2.43
N ARG A 19 -15.29 6.93 -3.66
CA ARG A 19 -14.83 5.83 -4.53
C ARG A 19 -13.71 6.22 -5.49
N LYS A 20 -13.65 7.49 -5.86
CA LYS A 20 -12.76 8.02 -6.88
C LYS A 20 -12.22 9.38 -6.43
N VAL A 21 -10.92 9.57 -6.58
CA VAL A 21 -10.29 10.90 -6.50
C VAL A 21 -10.00 11.34 -7.93
N ASN A 22 -10.52 12.52 -8.29
CA ASN A 22 -10.37 13.06 -9.63
C ASN A 22 -8.97 13.61 -9.89
N GLN A 23 -8.67 13.86 -11.16
CA GLN A 23 -7.40 14.41 -11.60
C GLN A 23 -7.06 15.68 -10.83
N SER A 24 -5.83 15.74 -10.31
CA SER A 24 -5.29 16.88 -9.56
C SER A 24 -6.12 17.36 -8.36
N ALA A 25 -7.05 16.55 -7.83
CA ALA A 25 -7.99 17.00 -6.81
C ALA A 25 -7.32 17.48 -5.51
N PHE A 26 -6.18 16.89 -5.13
CA PHE A 26 -5.35 17.27 -3.99
C PHE A 26 -3.92 17.61 -4.43
N GLN A 27 -3.72 18.04 -5.68
CA GLN A 27 -2.40 18.47 -6.14
C GLN A 27 -1.90 19.68 -5.35
N GLY A 28 -0.67 19.61 -4.85
CA GLY A 28 -0.02 20.70 -4.11
C GLY A 28 -0.53 20.89 -2.68
N PHE A 29 -1.25 19.91 -2.13
CA PHE A 29 -1.68 19.94 -0.73
C PHE A 29 -0.52 19.58 0.20
N TYR A 30 0.48 20.47 0.27
CA TYR A 30 1.75 20.23 0.95
C TYR A 30 1.62 19.90 2.44
N CYS A 31 0.54 20.36 3.08
CA CYS A 31 0.28 20.15 4.51
C CYS A 31 -0.65 18.97 4.81
N LEU A 32 -1.22 18.31 3.79
CA LEU A 32 -2.13 17.18 3.99
C LEU A 32 -1.37 16.00 4.59
N LYS A 33 -1.71 15.64 5.83
CA LYS A 33 -1.07 14.54 6.59
C LYS A 33 -1.82 13.22 6.47
N GLN A 34 -3.15 13.27 6.44
CA GLN A 34 -3.96 12.06 6.40
C GLN A 34 -5.16 12.16 5.48
N PHE A 35 -5.40 11.07 4.75
CA PHE A 35 -6.55 10.92 3.87
C PHE A 35 -7.30 9.61 4.19
N PHE A 36 -8.55 9.74 4.62
CA PHE A 36 -9.37 8.60 5.02
C PHE A 36 -10.54 8.37 4.05
N SER A 37 -10.51 7.22 3.37
CA SER A 37 -11.66 6.67 2.64
C SER A 37 -11.67 5.14 2.71
N ASN A 38 -12.83 4.55 3.01
CA ASN A 38 -12.99 3.09 3.16
C ASN A 38 -13.35 2.37 1.85
N LYS A 39 -13.77 3.14 0.83
CA LYS A 39 -14.30 2.64 -0.44
C LYS A 39 -13.53 3.17 -1.65
N LEU A 40 -12.37 3.78 -1.43
CA LEU A 40 -11.54 4.31 -2.50
C LEU A 40 -11.03 3.18 -3.41
N LYS A 41 -11.32 3.30 -4.71
CA LYS A 41 -10.96 2.32 -5.75
C LYS A 41 -10.08 2.92 -6.84
N ILE A 42 -10.28 4.21 -7.14
CA ILE A 42 -9.66 4.87 -8.29
C ILE A 42 -9.00 6.17 -7.83
N VAL A 43 -7.73 6.35 -8.20
CA VAL A 43 -7.01 7.60 -8.02
C VAL A 43 -6.48 8.04 -9.40
N GLN A 44 -6.98 9.18 -9.87
CA GLN A 44 -6.63 9.71 -11.19
C GLN A 44 -5.28 10.44 -11.20
N GLN A 45 -4.91 10.89 -12.40
CA GLN A 45 -3.63 11.52 -12.69
C GLN A 45 -3.34 12.68 -11.73
N ASN A 46 -2.13 12.71 -11.16
CA ASN A 46 -1.65 13.75 -10.25
C ASN A 46 -2.56 14.05 -9.04
N ALA A 47 -3.49 13.16 -8.69
CA ALA A 47 -4.49 13.40 -7.66
C ALA A 47 -3.90 13.84 -6.32
N PHE A 48 -2.77 13.28 -5.90
CA PHE A 48 -2.03 13.65 -4.68
C PHE A 48 -0.61 14.15 -5.00
N PHE A 49 -0.38 14.67 -6.21
CA PHE A 49 0.93 15.17 -6.61
C PHE A 49 1.41 16.25 -5.62
N GLY A 50 2.61 16.08 -5.08
CA GLY A 50 3.23 17.04 -4.16
C GLY A 50 2.57 17.11 -2.78
N CYS A 51 1.75 16.14 -2.37
CA CYS A 51 1.29 16.01 -0.98
C CYS A 51 2.46 15.55 -0.08
N SER A 52 3.48 16.40 0.10
CA SER A 52 4.76 16.04 0.72
C SER A 52 4.62 15.60 2.18
N SER A 53 3.64 16.15 2.92
CA SER A 53 3.35 15.78 4.31
C SER A 53 2.46 14.54 4.47
N LEU A 54 1.99 13.91 3.38
CA LEU A 54 1.04 12.80 3.48
C LEU A 54 1.71 11.56 4.06
N GLU A 55 1.26 11.17 5.26
CA GLU A 55 1.80 10.04 6.02
C GLU A 55 0.84 8.84 5.97
N ASN A 56 -0.46 9.10 6.14
CA ASN A 56 -1.46 8.06 6.31
C ASN A 56 -2.54 8.11 5.23
N ILE A 57 -2.58 7.09 4.39
CA ILE A 57 -3.63 6.85 3.42
C ILE A 57 -3.90 5.35 3.28
N ASN A 58 -5.17 4.95 3.30
CA ASN A 58 -5.53 3.55 3.07
C ASN A 58 -5.78 3.30 1.58
N LEU A 59 -4.91 2.52 0.95
CA LEU A 59 -4.96 2.17 -0.47
C LEU A 59 -5.23 0.69 -0.73
N SER A 60 -5.59 -0.09 0.29
CA SER A 60 -5.65 -1.55 0.18
C SER A 60 -6.66 -2.04 -0.86
N LYS A 61 -7.74 -1.26 -1.09
CA LYS A 61 -8.82 -1.55 -2.05
C LYS A 61 -8.68 -0.86 -3.40
N ILE A 62 -7.58 -0.14 -3.64
CA ILE A 62 -7.32 0.52 -4.93
C ILE A 62 -7.23 -0.55 -6.01
N GLN A 63 -7.91 -0.27 -7.12
CA GLN A 63 -7.88 -1.09 -8.34
C GLN A 63 -7.15 -0.36 -9.46
N VAL A 64 -7.26 0.98 -9.51
CA VAL A 64 -6.68 1.80 -10.58
C VAL A 64 -5.93 2.99 -9.99
N LEU A 65 -4.65 3.07 -10.32
CA LEU A 65 -3.82 4.27 -10.19
C LEU A 65 -3.57 4.87 -11.57
N SER A 66 -3.25 6.15 -11.62
CA SER A 66 -2.86 6.84 -12.84
C SER A 66 -1.51 7.52 -12.69
N GLU A 67 -0.97 8.01 -13.80
CA GLU A 67 0.33 8.68 -13.88
C GLU A 67 0.49 9.76 -12.80
N GLY A 68 1.63 9.76 -12.12
CA GLY A 68 1.99 10.78 -11.13
C GLY A 68 1.05 10.89 -9.92
N SER A 69 0.13 9.93 -9.72
CA SER A 69 -0.92 10.04 -8.69
C SER A 69 -0.40 10.30 -7.27
N PHE A 70 0.80 9.83 -6.93
CA PHE A 70 1.49 10.05 -5.66
C PHE A 70 2.91 10.63 -5.82
N ALA A 71 3.23 11.24 -6.97
CA ALA A 71 4.56 11.81 -7.16
C ALA A 71 4.86 12.89 -6.10
N PHE A 72 6.10 12.91 -5.61
CA PHE A 72 6.63 13.80 -4.57
C PHE A 72 5.89 13.74 -3.22
N CYS A 73 5.21 12.64 -2.91
CA CYS A 73 4.67 12.36 -1.56
C CYS A 73 5.80 11.85 -0.64
N GLN A 74 6.64 12.77 -0.16
CA GLN A 74 7.92 12.46 0.50
C GLN A 74 7.76 11.70 1.84
N ASN A 75 6.68 11.93 2.59
CA ASN A 75 6.46 11.31 3.90
C ASN A 75 5.71 9.97 3.85
N LEU A 76 5.35 9.46 2.68
CA LEU A 76 4.75 8.13 2.57
C LEU A 76 5.81 7.07 2.85
N VAL A 77 5.70 6.40 4.00
CA VAL A 77 6.69 5.37 4.40
C VAL A 77 6.34 3.99 3.89
N LYS A 78 5.04 3.65 3.92
CA LYS A 78 4.55 2.31 3.65
C LYS A 78 3.19 2.34 2.97
N LEU A 79 3.07 1.55 1.90
CA LEU A 79 1.82 1.39 1.17
C LEU A 79 1.44 -0.09 1.03
N GLN A 80 0.15 -0.35 0.95
CA GLN A 80 -0.41 -1.68 0.72
C GLN A 80 -1.50 -1.61 -0.36
N PHE A 81 -1.41 -2.50 -1.34
CA PHE A 81 -2.34 -2.66 -2.44
C PHE A 81 -2.70 -4.13 -2.60
N ASP A 82 -3.93 -4.53 -2.27
CA ASP A 82 -4.31 -5.95 -2.32
C ASP A 82 -4.70 -6.39 -3.75
N GLU A 83 -5.24 -5.46 -4.53
CA GLU A 83 -5.88 -5.72 -5.83
C GLU A 83 -5.19 -5.04 -7.02
N LEU A 84 -4.20 -4.18 -6.79
CA LEU A 84 -3.51 -3.44 -7.85
C LEU A 84 -2.69 -4.40 -8.73
N GLN A 85 -2.82 -4.27 -10.05
CA GLN A 85 -2.11 -5.10 -11.03
C GLN A 85 -0.91 -4.39 -11.65
N GLU A 86 -0.94 -3.06 -11.70
CA GLU A 86 0.03 -2.23 -12.40
C GLU A 86 0.41 -1.01 -11.56
N ILE A 87 1.69 -0.65 -11.58
CA ILE A 87 2.18 0.64 -11.07
C ILE A 87 2.46 1.57 -12.27
N PRO A 88 1.67 2.64 -12.45
CA PRO A 88 1.79 3.56 -13.59
C PRO A 88 3.08 4.36 -13.62
N LYS A 89 3.31 5.01 -14.77
CA LYS A 89 4.43 5.92 -15.00
C LYS A 89 4.48 7.01 -13.93
N CYS A 90 5.68 7.30 -13.42
CA CYS A 90 5.95 8.34 -12.42
C CYS A 90 5.07 8.27 -11.14
N CYS A 91 4.37 7.16 -10.88
CA CYS A 91 3.32 7.10 -9.85
C CYS A 91 3.84 7.48 -8.46
N PHE A 92 5.06 7.05 -8.11
CA PHE A 92 5.74 7.33 -6.85
C PHE A 92 7.08 8.06 -7.06
N GLN A 93 7.25 8.80 -8.16
CA GLN A 93 8.48 9.56 -8.41
C GLN A 93 8.78 10.47 -7.21
N GLY A 94 10.03 10.53 -6.74
CA GLY A 94 10.46 11.41 -5.64
C GLY A 94 9.88 11.07 -4.27
N CYS A 95 9.28 9.89 -4.09
CA CYS A 95 8.79 9.42 -2.78
C CYS A 95 9.94 8.91 -1.92
N ASN A 96 10.81 9.82 -1.46
CA ASN A 96 12.04 9.49 -0.73
C ASN A 96 11.81 8.73 0.59
N GLY A 97 10.69 8.94 1.26
CA GLY A 97 10.34 8.21 2.48
C GLY A 97 9.84 6.78 2.25
N LEU A 98 9.48 6.43 1.01
CA LEU A 98 8.85 5.13 0.71
C LEU A 98 9.87 4.02 0.85
N LYS A 99 9.72 3.23 1.91
CA LYS A 99 10.60 2.10 2.21
C LYS A 99 9.99 0.77 1.79
N LEU A 100 8.66 0.66 1.88
CA LEU A 100 7.96 -0.60 1.68
C LEU A 100 6.65 -0.42 0.92
N LEU A 101 6.48 -1.23 -0.13
CA LEU A 101 5.23 -1.33 -0.87
C LEU A 101 4.81 -2.80 -0.93
N ILE A 102 3.66 -3.13 -0.36
CA ILE A 102 3.10 -4.49 -0.40
C ILE A 102 2.07 -4.54 -1.52
N ALA A 103 2.38 -5.26 -2.60
CA ALA A 103 1.49 -5.37 -3.75
C ALA A 103 1.61 -6.76 -4.40
N PRO A 104 0.99 -7.80 -3.80
CA PRO A 104 1.18 -9.19 -4.20
C PRO A 104 0.73 -9.49 -5.63
N LYS A 105 -0.27 -8.74 -6.14
CA LYS A 105 -0.85 -8.93 -7.48
C LYS A 105 -0.23 -8.05 -8.56
N VAL A 106 0.72 -7.18 -8.24
CA VAL A 106 1.37 -6.33 -9.25
C VAL A 106 2.27 -7.17 -10.14
N GLU A 107 2.06 -7.00 -11.45
CA GLU A 107 2.80 -7.71 -12.52
C GLU A 107 3.68 -6.74 -13.30
N THR A 108 3.26 -5.49 -13.43
CA THR A 108 3.94 -4.48 -14.26
C THR A 108 4.26 -3.21 -13.46
N VAL A 109 5.45 -2.67 -13.69
CA VAL A 109 5.89 -1.36 -13.18
C VAL A 109 6.39 -0.55 -14.37
N HIS A 110 5.76 0.60 -14.60
CA HIS A 110 6.06 1.46 -15.74
C HIS A 110 7.28 2.35 -15.54
N TYR A 111 7.68 3.01 -16.63
CA TYR A 111 8.81 3.93 -16.68
C TYR A 111 8.78 4.96 -15.54
N ARG A 112 9.91 5.14 -14.84
CA ARG A 112 10.08 6.13 -13.76
C ARG A 112 9.09 6.04 -12.61
N ALA A 113 8.39 4.92 -12.43
CA ALA A 113 7.43 4.74 -11.34
C ALA A 113 8.03 5.04 -9.96
N PHE A 114 9.32 4.76 -9.77
CA PHE A 114 10.08 5.00 -8.53
C PHE A 114 11.37 5.79 -8.79
N ASP A 115 11.37 6.66 -9.80
CA ASP A 115 12.52 7.53 -10.05
C ASP A 115 12.72 8.48 -8.87
N GLU A 116 13.96 8.84 -8.57
CA GLU A 116 14.31 9.68 -7.41
C GLU A 116 13.84 9.12 -6.04
N CYS A 117 13.58 7.81 -5.94
CA CYS A 117 13.32 7.13 -4.67
C CYS A 117 14.57 6.46 -4.10
N GLN A 118 14.57 6.22 -2.78
CA GLN A 118 15.64 5.51 -2.08
C GLN A 118 15.54 3.97 -2.23
N ARG A 119 15.28 3.50 -3.46
CA ARG A 119 15.08 2.08 -3.82
C ARG A 119 14.14 1.32 -2.87
N PRO A 120 12.82 1.59 -2.89
CA PRO A 120 11.86 0.91 -2.04
C PRO A 120 11.90 -0.61 -2.23
N ASN A 121 11.60 -1.34 -1.15
CA ASN A 121 11.33 -2.77 -1.23
C ASN A 121 9.87 -3.01 -1.59
N ILE A 122 9.64 -3.80 -2.63
CA ILE A 122 8.33 -4.21 -3.10
C ILE A 122 8.13 -5.69 -2.75
N VAL A 123 7.07 -5.99 -2.01
CA VAL A 123 6.63 -7.37 -1.77
C VAL A 123 5.59 -7.72 -2.84
N ALA A 124 6.03 -8.44 -3.87
CA ALA A 124 5.22 -8.86 -5.00
C ALA A 124 5.53 -10.33 -5.37
N LEU A 125 4.54 -11.05 -5.89
CA LEU A 125 4.69 -12.48 -6.21
C LEU A 125 5.28 -12.73 -7.60
N LYS A 126 4.91 -11.89 -8.58
CA LYS A 126 5.22 -12.09 -10.00
C LYS A 126 6.22 -11.08 -10.57
N LEU A 127 6.59 -10.07 -9.79
CA LEU A 127 7.48 -9.00 -10.23
C LEU A 127 8.96 -9.39 -10.05
N LYS A 128 9.83 -8.92 -10.94
CA LYS A 128 11.29 -9.02 -10.80
C LYS A 128 11.85 -7.69 -10.31
N SER A 129 12.96 -7.72 -9.56
CA SER A 129 13.68 -6.52 -9.14
C SER A 129 14.11 -5.66 -10.32
N GLY A 130 14.08 -4.35 -10.15
CA GLY A 130 14.54 -3.37 -11.14
C GLY A 130 15.69 -2.50 -10.62
N ALA A 131 16.16 -1.56 -11.44
CA ALA A 131 17.16 -0.58 -11.02
C ALA A 131 16.62 0.35 -9.90
N GLN A 132 15.33 0.72 -9.98
CA GLN A 132 14.69 1.70 -9.11
C GLN A 132 14.06 1.10 -7.84
N TYR A 133 13.91 -0.22 -7.74
CA TYR A 133 13.24 -0.88 -6.62
C TYR A 133 13.79 -2.31 -6.43
N SER A 134 13.75 -2.81 -5.21
CA SER A 134 14.04 -4.22 -4.92
C SER A 134 12.72 -4.99 -4.79
N VAL A 135 12.71 -6.26 -5.20
CA VAL A 135 11.56 -7.16 -4.97
C VAL A 135 11.94 -8.25 -4.00
N THR A 136 11.12 -8.41 -2.97
CA THR A 136 11.15 -9.57 -2.07
C THR A 136 10.03 -10.53 -2.46
N GLY A 137 10.42 -11.62 -3.14
CA GLY A 137 9.49 -12.62 -3.64
C GLY A 137 8.93 -13.47 -2.50
N GLY A 138 7.77 -13.09 -1.96
CA GLY A 138 6.90 -13.87 -1.07
C GLY A 138 7.49 -14.45 0.22
N LYS A 139 8.81 -14.44 0.40
CA LYS A 139 9.49 -14.84 1.63
C LYS A 139 9.22 -13.76 2.65
N ILE A 140 8.47 -14.17 3.66
CA ILE A 140 7.99 -13.37 4.78
C ILE A 140 9.11 -12.47 5.28
N GLN A 141 9.07 -11.19 4.92
CA GLN A 141 9.63 -10.18 5.81
C GLN A 141 8.60 -9.94 6.89
N GLU A 142 9.05 -9.96 8.14
CA GLU A 142 8.27 -9.53 9.29
C GLU A 142 7.98 -8.03 9.16
N VAL A 143 7.00 -7.69 8.33
CA VAL A 143 6.59 -6.31 8.16
C VAL A 143 5.74 -5.93 9.37
N MET A 144 6.26 -5.01 10.18
CA MET A 144 5.49 -4.36 11.24
C MET A 144 4.32 -3.58 10.62
N VAL A 145 3.07 -3.97 10.90
CA VAL A 145 1.85 -3.25 10.49
C VAL A 145 1.12 -2.84 11.78
N GLY A 146 1.26 -1.58 12.20
CA GLY A 146 0.67 -1.10 13.47
C GLY A 146 1.25 -1.81 14.70
N HIS A 147 0.43 -2.06 15.73
CA HIS A 147 0.84 -2.70 17.01
C HIS A 147 1.05 -4.23 16.92
N GLY A 148 1.44 -4.80 15.77
CA GLY A 148 1.81 -6.21 15.75
C GLY A 148 2.16 -6.80 14.39
N TYR A 149 2.52 -8.08 14.42
CA TYR A 149 2.96 -8.87 13.26
C TYR A 149 1.79 -9.67 12.69
N THR A 150 1.19 -9.19 11.59
CA THR A 150 0.01 -9.80 10.94
C THR A 150 0.26 -11.24 10.50
N GLU A 151 1.43 -11.51 9.90
CA GLU A 151 1.79 -12.86 9.45
C GLU A 151 2.07 -13.81 10.62
N ARG A 152 2.66 -13.32 11.72
CA ARG A 152 2.81 -14.09 12.97
C ARG A 152 1.43 -14.44 13.56
N LYS A 153 0.47 -13.51 13.55
CA LYS A 153 -0.91 -13.78 13.97
C LYS A 153 -1.59 -14.85 13.09
N LYS A 154 -1.45 -14.76 11.77
CA LYS A 154 -1.98 -15.77 10.82
C LYS A 154 -1.32 -17.14 10.99
N LEU A 155 0.00 -17.19 11.16
CA LEU A 155 0.76 -18.41 11.42
C LEU A 155 0.32 -19.05 12.74
N LEU A 156 0.20 -18.27 13.81
CA LEU A 156 -0.30 -18.74 15.11
C LEU A 156 -1.73 -19.30 14.99
N GLN A 157 -2.60 -18.68 14.18
CA GLN A 157 -3.93 -19.23 13.88
C GLN A 157 -3.87 -20.57 13.15
N LYS A 158 -3.01 -20.71 12.12
CA LYS A 158 -2.81 -21.99 11.42
C LYS A 158 -2.27 -23.08 12.35
N ILE A 159 -1.28 -22.77 13.18
CA ILE A 159 -0.72 -23.69 14.17
C ILE A 159 -1.79 -24.13 15.17
N ARG A 160 -2.61 -23.20 15.67
CA ARG A 160 -3.73 -23.52 16.57
C ARG A 160 -4.76 -24.46 15.92
N LYS A 161 -5.11 -24.23 14.65
CA LYS A 161 -5.99 -25.14 13.89
C LYS A 161 -5.37 -26.52 13.74
N MET A 162 -4.10 -26.61 13.33
CA MET A 162 -3.39 -27.89 13.21
C MET A 162 -3.34 -28.66 14.54
N LYS A 163 -3.04 -27.99 15.66
CA LYS A 163 -3.04 -28.63 16.98
C LYS A 163 -4.41 -29.17 17.38
N LYS A 164 -5.50 -28.46 17.04
CA LYS A 164 -6.87 -28.96 17.26
C LYS A 164 -7.15 -30.20 16.41
N CYS A 165 -6.81 -30.17 15.12
CA CYS A 165 -6.97 -31.34 14.24
C CYS A 165 -6.18 -32.54 14.75
N PHE A 166 -4.94 -32.33 15.20
CA PHE A 166 -4.10 -33.40 15.76
C PHE A 166 -4.73 -34.04 17.00
N LYS A 167 -5.26 -33.25 17.94
CA LYS A 167 -5.99 -33.77 19.11
C LYS A 167 -7.21 -34.60 18.72
N LEU A 168 -8.00 -34.13 17.74
CA LEU A 168 -9.16 -34.86 17.22
C LEU A 168 -8.78 -36.21 16.62
N VAL A 169 -7.68 -36.26 15.86
CA VAL A 169 -7.18 -37.52 15.27
C VAL A 169 -6.70 -38.50 16.33
N GLN A 170 -6.03 -38.02 17.39
CA GLN A 170 -5.63 -38.88 18.52
C GLN A 170 -6.85 -39.47 19.24
N GLN A 171 -7.86 -38.65 19.52
CA GLN A 171 -9.10 -39.11 20.18
C GLN A 171 -9.88 -40.12 19.32
N LEU A 172 -9.89 -39.96 17.99
CA LEU A 172 -10.51 -40.94 17.10
C LEU A 172 -9.73 -42.26 17.09
N ARG A 173 -8.40 -42.23 17.17
CA ARG A 173 -7.59 -43.46 17.19
C ARG A 173 -7.87 -44.32 18.44
N GLU A 174 -8.08 -43.69 19.59
CA GLU A 174 -8.47 -44.36 20.85
C GLU A 174 -9.88 -44.97 20.82
N VAL A 175 -10.72 -44.61 19.85
CA VAL A 175 -12.10 -45.14 19.69
C VAL A 175 -12.14 -46.34 18.72
N PHE A 176 -11.13 -46.49 17.87
CA PHE A 176 -11.06 -47.55 16.85
C PHE A 176 -10.02 -48.64 17.15
N GLU A 177 -9.27 -48.52 18.25
CA GLU A 177 -8.48 -49.59 18.88
C GLU A 177 -9.25 -50.18 20.06
#